data_AF-A0A1X1Q7X9-F1
#
_entry.id   AF-A0A1X1Q7X9-F1
#
_cell.length_a   1.000
_cell.length_b   1.000
_cell.length_c   1.000
_cell.angle_alpha   90.00
_cell.angle_beta   90.00
_cell.angle_gamma   90.00
#
_symmetry.space_group_name_H-M   'P 1'
#
loop_
_entity.id
_entity.type
_entity.pdbx_description
1 polymer ?
#
loop_
_entity_poly.entity_id
_entity_poly.type
_entity_poly.pdbx_seq_one_letter_code
_entity_poly.pdbx_strand_id
1 'polypeptide(L)'
;MSMSNEFTFVVEKQCPVCGKETRVVKVKSRLMISRTDDDYCNHYRDFNPYYYTIWVCEHCGFAADEKHFLAALPDRHKEMLAKFLHDKRVRFVFTPERGLPEAIASYQLAIYCAEAISTPPSRSAGLSLRLSWVFRTVGLKEQELEWARKTVQLYERSLMTERYPVESLSDNTVMYLLATLFNRLGDREHCTQYLGRMINDKDLKMTDNKLYNDARKLWQDIRAEEAEENKAPEQPAKK
;
A
#
# COMPACT_ATOMS: atom_id res chain seq x y z
N MET A 1 8.93 -14.99 25.97
CA MET A 1 8.87 -13.56 26.35
C MET A 1 8.31 -12.82 25.15
N SER A 2 7.18 -12.15 25.32
CA SER A 2 6.44 -11.45 24.26
C SER A 2 7.32 -10.35 23.64
N MET A 3 7.55 -10.41 22.33
CA MET A 3 8.38 -9.44 21.58
C MET A 3 7.67 -8.06 21.41
N SER A 4 6.40 -7.95 21.80
CA SER A 4 5.60 -6.71 21.65
C SER A 4 6.21 -5.46 22.27
N ASN A 5 6.95 -5.56 23.37
CA ASN A 5 7.35 -4.37 24.12
C ASN A 5 8.53 -3.61 23.50
N GLU A 6 9.26 -4.20 22.55
CA GLU A 6 10.42 -3.57 21.92
C GLU A 6 10.03 -2.59 20.81
N PHE A 7 9.13 -2.99 19.91
CA PHE A 7 8.83 -2.22 18.68
C PHE A 7 7.49 -1.50 18.69
N THR A 8 6.55 -1.90 19.55
CA THR A 8 5.22 -1.30 19.60
C THR A 8 4.86 -0.85 21.00
N PHE A 9 3.78 -0.07 21.09
CA PHE A 9 3.13 0.29 22.34
C PHE A 9 1.64 0.52 22.10
N VAL A 10 0.83 0.22 23.11
CA VAL A 10 -0.62 0.41 23.05
C VAL A 10 -0.97 1.81 23.52
N VAL A 11 -1.88 2.47 22.82
CA VAL A 11 -2.48 3.74 23.23
C VAL A 11 -3.99 3.68 23.06
N GLU A 12 -4.70 4.52 23.78
CA GLU A 12 -6.14 4.71 23.60
C GLU A 12 -6.41 5.90 22.69
N LYS A 13 -7.38 5.73 21.79
CA LYS A 13 -7.87 6.75 20.87
C LYS A 13 -9.38 6.72 20.80
N GLN A 14 -9.98 7.88 20.64
CA GLN A 14 -11.41 7.97 20.39
C GLN A 14 -11.73 7.54 18.96
N CYS A 15 -12.68 6.62 18.78
CA CYS A 15 -13.14 6.23 17.45
C CYS A 15 -13.98 7.34 16.82
N PRO A 16 -13.68 7.79 15.59
CA PRO A 16 -14.42 8.89 14.96
C PRO A 16 -15.83 8.48 14.48
N VAL A 17 -16.14 7.17 14.47
CA VAL A 17 -17.45 6.64 14.05
C VAL A 17 -18.37 6.42 15.24
N CYS A 18 -17.92 5.67 16.27
CA CYS A 18 -18.78 5.33 17.41
C CYS A 18 -18.52 6.15 18.67
N GLY A 19 -17.52 7.03 18.69
CA GLY A 19 -17.19 7.90 19.82
C GLY A 19 -16.56 7.22 21.03
N LYS A 20 -16.50 5.88 21.07
CA LYS A 20 -15.90 5.11 22.16
C LYS A 20 -14.37 5.16 22.10
N GLU A 21 -13.73 5.14 23.27
CA GLU A 21 -12.29 4.91 23.38
C GLU A 21 -11.96 3.46 23.01
N THR A 22 -10.95 3.29 22.17
CA THR A 22 -10.48 2.00 21.67
C THR A 22 -8.98 1.95 21.76
N ARG A 23 -8.42 0.76 22.01
CA ARG A 23 -6.97 0.60 22.00
C ARG A 23 -6.50 0.42 20.56
N VAL A 24 -5.35 1.02 20.27
CA VAL A 24 -4.65 0.88 19.00
C VAL A 24 -3.17 0.67 19.28
N VAL A 25 -2.48 0.00 18.35
CA VAL A 25 -1.06 -0.27 18.49
C VAL A 25 -0.28 0.75 17.66
N LYS A 26 0.63 1.49 18.30
CA LYS A 26 1.58 2.36 17.61
C LYS A 26 2.91 1.65 17.47
N VAL A 27 3.57 1.92 16.34
CA VAL A 27 4.93 1.47 16.06
C VAL A 27 5.91 2.55 16.52
N LYS A 28 7.00 2.15 17.18
CA LYS A 28 8.08 3.06 17.58
C LYS A 28 8.89 3.49 16.35
N SER A 29 9.43 4.70 16.37
CA SER A 29 10.03 5.35 15.19
C SER A 29 11.34 4.74 14.70
N ARG A 30 12.09 4.04 15.56
CA ARG A 30 13.41 3.49 15.22
C ARG A 30 13.29 2.04 14.75
N LEU A 31 13.13 1.85 13.44
CA LEU A 31 13.16 0.54 12.80
C LEU A 31 14.34 0.45 11.82
N MET A 32 14.99 -0.72 11.78
CA MET A 32 16.11 -0.96 10.87
C MET A 32 15.61 -1.54 9.54
N ILE A 33 15.72 -0.73 8.48
CA ILE A 33 15.45 -1.15 7.10
C ILE A 33 16.65 -1.95 6.58
N SER A 34 16.41 -3.15 6.07
CA SER A 34 17.43 -3.99 5.41
C SER A 34 17.55 -3.71 3.92
N ARG A 35 16.43 -3.42 3.26
CA ARG A 35 16.35 -3.18 1.80
C ARG A 35 15.10 -2.37 1.49
N THR A 36 15.16 -1.59 0.43
CA THR A 36 13.98 -0.96 -0.18
C THR A 36 13.89 -1.45 -1.62
N ASP A 37 12.72 -1.96 -2.02
CA ASP A 37 12.44 -2.35 -3.41
C ASP A 37 12.10 -1.10 -4.25
N ASP A 38 12.10 -1.21 -5.58
CA ASP A 38 11.87 -0.06 -6.48
C ASP A 38 10.46 0.56 -6.33
N ASP A 39 9.47 -0.21 -5.89
CA ASP A 39 8.13 0.33 -5.57
C ASP A 39 8.06 0.95 -4.16
N TYR A 40 9.20 1.19 -3.52
CA TYR A 40 9.36 1.73 -2.16
C TYR A 40 8.87 0.80 -1.03
N CYS A 41 8.69 -0.50 -1.29
CA CYS A 41 8.50 -1.49 -0.25
C CYS A 41 9.76 -1.63 0.61
N ASN A 42 9.68 -1.26 1.89
CA ASN A 42 10.77 -1.43 2.85
C ASN A 42 10.71 -2.81 3.50
N HIS A 43 11.84 -3.51 3.47
CA HIS A 43 12.08 -4.74 4.21
C HIS A 43 12.80 -4.39 5.51
N TYR A 44 12.36 -4.97 6.62
CA TYR A 44 12.87 -4.67 7.96
C TYR A 44 13.46 -5.95 8.57
N ARG A 45 14.56 -5.84 9.31
CA ARG A 45 15.31 -7.03 9.79
C ARG A 45 14.55 -7.88 10.82
N ASP A 46 13.87 -7.24 11.76
CA ASP A 46 13.37 -7.93 12.97
C ASP A 46 11.88 -7.70 13.25
N PHE A 47 11.24 -6.76 12.56
CA PHE A 47 9.88 -6.33 12.83
C PHE A 47 9.17 -5.85 11.57
N ASN A 48 7.95 -6.32 11.32
CA ASN A 48 7.17 -5.90 10.16
C ASN A 48 6.14 -4.81 10.56
N PRO A 49 6.41 -3.51 10.31
CA PRO A 49 5.49 -2.44 10.66
C PRO A 49 4.22 -2.42 9.83
N TYR A 50 4.18 -3.09 8.67
CA TYR A 50 2.98 -3.15 7.84
C TYR A 50 1.82 -3.82 8.60
N TYR A 51 2.09 -4.73 9.54
CA TYR A 51 1.05 -5.40 10.34
C TYR A 51 0.27 -4.44 11.26
N TYR A 52 0.83 -3.25 11.52
CA TYR A 52 0.29 -2.28 12.47
C TYR A 52 -0.08 -0.95 11.81
N THR A 53 -0.01 -0.86 10.47
CA THR A 53 -0.36 0.37 9.74
C THR A 53 -1.82 0.75 9.92
N ILE A 54 -2.70 -0.26 10.02
CA ILE A 54 -4.14 -0.04 10.15
C ILE A 54 -4.58 -0.15 11.61
N TRP A 55 -5.24 0.90 12.09
CA TRP A 55 -5.94 0.90 13.36
C TRP A 55 -7.36 0.40 13.15
N VAL A 56 -7.87 -0.36 14.11
CA VAL A 56 -9.23 -0.91 14.07
C VAL A 56 -9.89 -0.62 15.41
N CYS A 57 -11.10 -0.05 15.36
CA CYS A 57 -11.90 0.13 16.55
C CYS A 57 -12.44 -1.21 17.05
N GLU A 58 -12.19 -1.52 18.32
CA GLU A 58 -12.64 -2.75 18.99
C GLU A 58 -14.15 -2.83 19.15
N HIS A 59 -14.84 -1.69 19.09
CA HIS A 59 -16.26 -1.60 19.37
C HIS A 59 -17.13 -1.68 18.13
N CYS A 60 -16.73 -1.01 17.04
CA CYS A 60 -17.51 -0.95 15.80
C CYS A 60 -16.78 -1.53 14.59
N GLY A 61 -15.48 -1.83 14.68
CA GLY A 61 -14.72 -2.33 13.53
C GLY A 61 -14.35 -1.26 12.50
N PHE A 62 -14.51 0.04 12.80
CA PHE A 62 -13.99 1.06 11.90
C PHE A 62 -12.47 0.92 11.77
N ALA A 63 -11.98 0.81 10.54
CA ALA A 63 -10.57 0.59 10.25
C ALA A 63 -10.03 1.64 9.28
N ALA A 64 -8.85 2.18 9.60
CA ALA A 64 -8.16 3.19 8.81
C ALA A 64 -6.69 3.28 9.25
N ASP A 65 -5.82 3.84 8.42
CA ASP A 65 -4.49 4.24 8.90
C ASP A 65 -4.59 5.42 9.90
N GLU A 66 -3.51 5.67 10.65
CA GLU A 66 -3.47 6.66 11.73
C GLU A 66 -4.02 8.03 11.30
N LYS A 67 -3.58 8.55 10.15
CA LYS A 67 -4.02 9.84 9.63
C LYS A 67 -5.54 9.90 9.47
N HIS A 68 -6.11 8.87 8.85
CA HIS A 68 -7.54 8.82 8.56
C HIS A 68 -8.39 8.43 9.76
N PHE A 69 -7.83 7.69 10.72
CA PHE A 69 -8.51 7.36 11.97
C PHE A 69 -8.63 8.59 12.87
N LEU A 70 -7.62 9.45 12.87
CA LEU A 70 -7.60 10.68 13.66
C LEU A 70 -8.32 11.85 12.98
N ALA A 71 -8.61 11.75 11.68
CA ALA A 71 -9.31 12.79 10.93
C ALA A 71 -10.78 12.90 11.36
N ALA A 72 -11.29 14.13 11.38
CA ALA A 72 -12.72 14.38 11.55
C ALA A 72 -13.49 13.79 10.36
N LEU A 73 -14.50 12.96 10.66
CA LEU A 73 -15.42 12.44 9.65
C LEU A 73 -16.64 13.36 9.53
N PRO A 74 -17.08 13.70 8.30
CA PRO A 74 -18.40 14.30 8.09
C PRO A 74 -19.49 13.40 8.67
N ASP A 75 -20.55 13.97 9.24
CA ASP A 75 -21.59 13.19 9.93
C ASP A 75 -22.26 12.17 9.01
N ARG A 76 -22.47 12.52 7.73
CA ARG A 76 -22.92 11.58 6.69
C ARG A 76 -22.02 10.34 6.58
N HIS A 77 -20.70 10.51 6.60
CA HIS A 77 -19.77 9.38 6.53
C HIS A 77 -19.79 8.55 7.81
N LYS A 78 -19.93 9.18 8.98
CA LYS A 78 -20.10 8.46 10.26
C LYS A 78 -21.33 7.56 10.22
N GLU A 79 -22.48 8.09 9.77
CA GLU A 79 -23.72 7.34 9.66
C GLU A 79 -23.60 6.17 8.67
N MET A 80 -23.03 6.41 7.49
CA MET A 80 -22.79 5.38 6.49
C MET A 80 -21.90 4.25 7.04
N LEU A 81 -20.79 4.60 7.70
CA LEU A 81 -19.88 3.62 8.31
C LEU A 81 -20.54 2.88 9.46
N ALA A 82 -21.23 3.57 10.37
CA ALA A 82 -21.90 2.95 11.50
C ALA A 82 -22.93 1.91 11.03
N LYS A 83 -23.75 2.27 10.03
CA LYS A 83 -24.71 1.35 9.42
C LYS A 83 -24.01 0.18 8.74
N PHE A 84 -23.03 0.45 7.89
CA PHE A 84 -22.28 -0.58 7.16
C PHE A 84 -21.65 -1.62 8.10
N LEU A 85 -20.95 -1.15 9.13
CA LEU A 85 -20.27 -2.00 10.10
C LEU A 85 -21.24 -2.82 10.95
N HIS A 86 -22.36 -2.21 11.33
CA HIS A 86 -23.45 -2.89 12.03
C HIS A 86 -24.06 -4.01 11.17
N ASP A 87 -24.43 -3.71 9.92
CA ASP A 87 -25.09 -4.66 9.02
C ASP A 87 -24.18 -5.84 8.67
N LYS A 88 -22.87 -5.59 8.55
CA LYS A 88 -21.86 -6.64 8.33
C LYS A 88 -21.50 -7.41 9.59
N ARG A 89 -22.04 -7.04 10.76
CA ARG A 89 -21.75 -7.65 12.07
C ARG A 89 -20.25 -7.78 12.32
N VAL A 90 -19.50 -6.73 11.97
CA VAL A 90 -18.05 -6.74 12.10
C VAL A 90 -17.69 -6.95 13.57
N ARG A 91 -16.84 -7.94 13.83
CA ARG A 91 -16.24 -8.19 15.14
C ARG A 91 -14.74 -8.15 14.98
N PHE A 92 -14.09 -7.36 15.82
CA PHE A 92 -12.65 -7.28 15.87
C PHE A 92 -12.19 -7.56 17.29
N VAL A 93 -11.32 -8.54 17.45
CA VAL A 93 -10.68 -8.84 18.74
C VAL A 93 -9.34 -8.11 18.76
N PHE A 94 -9.16 -7.23 19.72
CA PHE A 94 -7.88 -6.53 19.86
C PHE A 94 -6.77 -7.49 20.24
N THR A 95 -5.70 -7.45 19.45
CA THR A 95 -4.46 -8.12 19.74
C THR A 95 -3.32 -7.09 19.68
N PRO A 96 -2.54 -6.91 20.77
CA PRO A 96 -1.39 -6.01 20.75
C PRO A 96 -0.24 -6.56 19.89
N GLU A 97 -0.15 -7.88 19.77
CA GLU A 97 0.72 -8.59 18.84
C GLU A 97 -0.11 -9.03 17.63
N ARG A 98 0.36 -8.70 16.43
CA ARG A 98 -0.27 -9.07 15.17
C ARG A 98 0.66 -9.96 14.37
N GLY A 99 0.10 -11.02 13.80
CA GLY A 99 0.69 -11.78 12.72
C GLY A 99 0.09 -11.39 11.38
N LEU A 100 0.38 -12.22 10.38
CA LEU A 100 -0.13 -12.07 9.03
C LEU A 100 -1.67 -12.05 8.96
N PRO A 101 -2.43 -12.94 9.67
CA PRO A 101 -3.89 -12.94 9.59
C PRO A 101 -4.51 -11.63 10.09
N GLU A 102 -4.01 -11.08 11.20
CA GLU A 102 -4.51 -9.83 11.77
C GLU A 102 -4.19 -8.65 10.86
N ALA A 103 -3.01 -8.64 10.24
CA ALA A 103 -2.64 -7.64 9.25
C ALA A 103 -3.62 -7.66 8.06
N ILE A 104 -3.81 -8.82 7.43
CA ILE A 104 -4.71 -8.98 6.27
C ILE A 104 -6.13 -8.54 6.63
N ALA A 105 -6.68 -9.01 7.75
CA ALA A 105 -8.02 -8.65 8.19
C ALA A 105 -8.17 -7.14 8.41
N SER A 106 -7.16 -6.50 9.01
CA SER A 106 -7.18 -5.05 9.24
C SER A 106 -7.16 -4.26 7.93
N TYR A 107 -6.32 -4.63 6.95
CA TYR A 107 -6.28 -3.98 5.64
C TYR A 107 -7.58 -4.17 4.87
N GLN A 108 -8.11 -5.38 4.81
CA GLN A 108 -9.38 -5.66 4.14
C GLN A 108 -10.51 -4.82 4.75
N LEU A 109 -10.57 -4.73 6.07
CA LEU A 109 -11.56 -3.92 6.76
C LEU A 109 -11.39 -2.41 6.48
N ALA A 110 -10.15 -1.92 6.39
CA ALA A 110 -9.89 -0.52 6.02
C ALA A 110 -10.30 -0.22 4.58
N ILE A 111 -10.05 -1.15 3.67
CA ILE A 111 -10.48 -1.04 2.27
C ILE A 111 -12.01 -1.02 2.19
N TYR A 112 -12.69 -1.90 2.92
CA TYR A 112 -14.15 -1.89 2.99
C TYR A 112 -14.71 -0.60 3.60
N CYS A 113 -14.10 -0.06 4.65
CA CYS A 113 -14.50 1.22 5.23
C CYS A 113 -14.31 2.37 4.22
N ALA A 114 -13.21 2.38 3.48
CA ALA A 114 -12.92 3.38 2.46
C ALA A 114 -13.93 3.30 1.29
N GLU A 115 -14.23 2.09 0.81
CA GLU A 115 -15.23 1.84 -0.23
C GLU A 115 -16.65 2.22 0.23
N ALA A 116 -17.01 1.95 1.49
CA ALA A 116 -18.34 2.26 2.04
C ALA A 116 -18.68 3.75 2.04
N ILE A 117 -17.68 4.63 2.10
CA ILE A 117 -17.86 6.10 2.03
C ILE A 117 -17.37 6.69 0.71
N SER A 118 -17.13 5.85 -0.30
CA SER A 118 -16.69 6.27 -1.64
C SER A 118 -15.46 7.18 -1.61
N THR A 119 -14.42 6.82 -0.85
CA THR A 119 -13.18 7.60 -0.83
C THR A 119 -12.53 7.66 -2.22
N PRO A 120 -11.70 8.68 -2.50
CA PRO A 120 -10.97 8.77 -3.77
C PRO A 120 -10.18 7.48 -4.09
N PRO A 121 -10.15 7.04 -5.36
CA PRO A 121 -9.40 5.85 -5.80
C PRO A 121 -7.95 5.78 -5.30
N SER A 122 -7.22 6.90 -5.25
CA SER A 122 -5.85 7.01 -4.73
C SER A 122 -5.70 6.43 -3.32
N ARG A 123 -6.69 6.65 -2.45
CA ARG A 123 -6.68 6.16 -1.06
C ARG A 123 -6.80 4.64 -1.02
N SER A 124 -7.74 4.08 -1.78
CA SER A 124 -7.91 2.62 -1.89
C SER A 124 -6.70 1.96 -2.57
N ALA A 125 -6.07 2.64 -3.53
CA ALA A 125 -4.84 2.19 -4.17
C ALA A 125 -3.69 2.11 -3.17
N GLY A 126 -3.50 3.14 -2.34
CA GLY A 126 -2.46 3.14 -1.30
C GLY A 126 -2.64 2.03 -0.26
N LEU A 127 -3.89 1.71 0.13
CA LEU A 127 -4.18 0.56 0.99
C LEU A 127 -3.88 -0.78 0.29
N SER A 128 -4.28 -0.90 -0.98
CA SER A 128 -4.07 -2.11 -1.79
C SER A 128 -2.58 -2.37 -2.03
N LEU A 129 -1.78 -1.33 -2.26
CA LEU A 129 -0.33 -1.40 -2.41
C LEU A 129 0.34 -1.91 -1.14
N ARG A 130 -0.02 -1.34 0.02
CA ARG A 130 0.56 -1.80 1.29
C ARG A 130 0.15 -3.24 1.62
N LEU A 131 -1.06 -3.65 1.24
CA LEU A 131 -1.48 -5.05 1.40
C LEU A 131 -0.71 -5.99 0.45
N SER A 132 -0.39 -5.58 -0.78
CA SER A 132 0.49 -6.38 -1.64
C SER A 132 1.89 -6.52 -1.02
N TRP A 133 2.42 -5.48 -0.39
CA TRP A 133 3.68 -5.55 0.37
C TRP A 133 3.61 -6.51 1.56
N VAL A 134 2.49 -6.53 2.30
CA VAL A 134 2.27 -7.53 3.37
C VAL A 134 2.45 -8.94 2.84
N PHE A 135 1.81 -9.28 1.71
CA PHE A 135 1.97 -10.60 1.08
C PHE A 135 3.40 -10.85 0.59
N ARG A 136 4.05 -9.84 0.00
CA ARG A 136 5.45 -9.92 -0.42
C ARG A 136 6.39 -10.28 0.73
N THR A 137 6.22 -9.63 1.89
CA THR A 137 7.11 -9.84 3.05
C THR A 137 7.07 -11.27 3.61
N VAL A 138 6.06 -12.07 3.25
CA VAL A 138 5.91 -13.46 3.66
C VAL A 138 6.02 -14.45 2.49
N GLY A 139 6.41 -13.99 1.30
CA GLY A 139 6.61 -14.85 0.12
C GLY A 139 5.34 -15.35 -0.56
N LEU A 140 4.18 -14.76 -0.27
CA LEU A 140 2.90 -15.14 -0.87
C LEU A 140 2.68 -14.42 -2.21
N LYS A 141 3.39 -14.91 -3.23
CA LYS A 141 3.49 -14.25 -4.55
C LYS A 141 2.17 -14.12 -5.29
N GLU A 142 1.30 -15.13 -5.26
CA GLU A 142 0.03 -15.08 -6.01
C GLU A 142 -0.88 -13.96 -5.48
N GLN A 143 -1.01 -13.87 -4.15
CA GLN A 143 -1.78 -12.84 -3.47
C GLN A 143 -1.14 -11.46 -3.63
N GLU A 144 0.19 -11.37 -3.56
CA GLU A 144 0.91 -10.13 -3.88
C GLU A 144 0.51 -9.60 -5.27
N LEU A 145 0.56 -10.47 -6.30
CA LEU A 145 0.25 -10.08 -7.68
C LEU A 145 -1.24 -9.75 -7.87
N GLU A 146 -2.15 -10.42 -7.16
CA GLU A 146 -3.57 -10.08 -7.15
C GLU A 146 -3.81 -8.66 -6.64
N TRP A 147 -3.23 -8.32 -5.49
CA TRP A 147 -3.35 -6.98 -4.92
C TRP A 147 -2.59 -5.93 -5.73
N ALA A 148 -1.47 -6.28 -6.36
CA ALA A 148 -0.77 -5.40 -7.29
C ALA A 148 -1.65 -5.05 -8.50
N ARG A 149 -2.37 -6.01 -9.09
CA ARG A 149 -3.34 -5.74 -10.18
C ARG A 149 -4.44 -4.79 -9.73
N LYS A 150 -5.02 -5.00 -8.54
CA LYS A 150 -6.02 -4.08 -7.98
C LYS A 150 -5.46 -2.67 -7.78
N THR A 151 -4.23 -2.56 -7.28
CA THR A 151 -3.53 -1.27 -7.11
C THR A 151 -3.35 -0.54 -8.43
N VAL A 152 -2.91 -1.22 -9.49
CA VAL A 152 -2.78 -0.65 -10.83
C VAL A 152 -4.10 -0.05 -11.30
N GLN A 153 -5.18 -0.84 -11.28
CA GLN A 153 -6.52 -0.38 -11.71
C GLN A 153 -6.98 0.88 -10.95
N LEU A 154 -6.73 0.93 -9.64
CA LEU A 154 -7.13 2.05 -8.80
C LEU A 154 -6.27 3.30 -9.05
N TYR A 155 -4.95 3.16 -9.22
CA TYR A 155 -4.07 4.29 -9.52
C TYR A 155 -4.26 4.85 -10.93
N GLU A 156 -4.48 3.99 -11.94
CA GLU A 156 -4.82 4.46 -13.28
C GLU A 156 -6.13 5.25 -13.27
N ARG A 157 -7.16 4.72 -12.61
CA ARG A 157 -8.42 5.46 -12.40
C ARG A 157 -8.19 6.77 -11.66
N SER A 158 -7.32 6.77 -10.65
CA SER A 158 -6.99 7.97 -9.88
C SER A 158 -6.37 9.05 -10.77
N LEU A 159 -5.37 8.71 -11.59
CA LEU A 159 -4.76 9.65 -12.55
C LEU A 159 -5.79 10.24 -13.53
N MET A 160 -6.83 9.49 -13.89
CA MET A 160 -7.88 9.96 -14.80
C MET A 160 -8.95 10.82 -14.12
N THR A 161 -9.18 10.65 -12.81
CA THR A 161 -10.39 11.19 -12.14
C THR A 161 -10.09 12.15 -11.00
N GLU A 162 -8.85 12.21 -10.50
CA GLU A 162 -8.45 13.04 -9.37
C GLU A 162 -7.49 14.15 -9.79
N ARG A 163 -7.45 15.23 -9.00
CA ARG A 163 -6.46 16.29 -9.14
C ARG A 163 -5.31 16.06 -8.16
N TYR A 164 -4.11 15.92 -8.69
CA TYR A 164 -2.88 15.79 -7.91
C TYR A 164 -2.31 17.16 -7.53
N PRO A 165 -1.55 17.27 -6.41
CA PRO A 165 -1.16 16.19 -5.50
C PRO A 165 -2.30 15.69 -4.61
N VAL A 166 -2.33 14.38 -4.35
CA VAL A 166 -3.24 13.77 -3.39
C VAL A 166 -2.44 13.33 -2.17
N GLU A 167 -2.69 13.96 -1.04
CA GLU A 167 -1.85 13.84 0.15
C GLU A 167 -0.38 14.20 -0.15
N SER A 168 0.55 13.25 0.03
CA SER A 168 1.96 13.42 -0.29
C SER A 168 2.35 12.85 -1.65
N LEU A 169 1.39 12.34 -2.43
CA LEU A 169 1.65 11.74 -3.73
C LEU A 169 1.44 12.78 -4.84
N SER A 170 2.46 13.00 -5.66
CA SER A 170 2.30 13.65 -6.96
C SER A 170 1.79 12.64 -7.99
N ASP A 171 1.27 13.15 -9.10
CA ASP A 171 0.94 12.34 -10.28
C ASP A 171 2.18 11.62 -10.82
N ASN A 172 3.32 12.29 -10.87
CA ASN A 172 4.61 11.69 -11.23
C ASN A 172 4.99 10.52 -10.30
N THR A 173 4.77 10.64 -8.99
CA THR A 173 5.00 9.52 -8.06
C THR A 173 4.07 8.35 -8.36
N VAL A 174 2.80 8.61 -8.66
CA VAL A 174 1.84 7.56 -9.03
C VAL A 174 2.20 6.91 -10.36
N MET A 175 2.68 7.67 -11.35
CA MET A 175 3.19 7.13 -12.62
C MET A 175 4.40 6.21 -12.40
N TYR A 176 5.33 6.58 -11.52
CA TYR A 176 6.46 5.72 -11.17
C TYR A 176 6.01 4.44 -10.47
N LEU A 177 5.08 4.54 -9.51
CA LEU A 177 4.50 3.37 -8.86
C LEU A 177 3.81 2.46 -9.87
N LEU A 178 3.06 3.01 -10.82
CA LEU A 178 2.47 2.21 -11.91
C LEU A 178 3.54 1.50 -12.73
N ALA A 179 4.63 2.17 -13.13
CA ALA A 179 5.73 1.53 -13.84
C ALA A 179 6.33 0.36 -13.05
N THR A 180 6.62 0.54 -11.76
CA THR A 180 7.19 -0.52 -10.90
C THR A 180 6.23 -1.71 -10.75
N LEU A 181 4.92 -1.44 -10.64
CA LEU A 181 3.88 -2.46 -10.53
C LEU A 181 3.67 -3.22 -11.85
N PHE A 182 3.65 -2.53 -12.98
CA PHE A 182 3.58 -3.18 -14.29
C PHE A 182 4.80 -4.08 -14.53
N ASN A 183 6.01 -3.61 -14.20
CA ASN A 183 7.22 -4.44 -14.29
C ASN A 183 7.08 -5.72 -13.44
N ARG A 184 6.59 -5.56 -12.20
CA ARG A 184 6.36 -6.67 -11.28
C ARG A 184 5.29 -7.66 -11.75
N LEU A 185 4.29 -7.18 -12.50
CA LEU A 185 3.26 -7.99 -13.13
C LEU A 185 3.74 -8.65 -14.43
N GLY A 186 4.96 -8.35 -14.90
CA GLY A 186 5.50 -8.84 -16.18
C GLY A 186 5.00 -8.08 -17.40
N ASP A 187 4.27 -6.97 -17.20
CA ASP A 187 3.74 -6.13 -18.28
C ASP A 187 4.77 -5.06 -18.67
N ARG A 188 5.74 -5.48 -19.49
CA ARG A 188 6.84 -4.63 -19.94
C ARG A 188 6.37 -3.47 -20.82
N GLU A 189 5.32 -3.69 -21.59
CA GLU A 189 4.76 -2.67 -22.48
C GLU A 189 4.24 -1.47 -21.68
N HIS A 190 3.33 -1.69 -20.74
CA HIS A 190 2.81 -0.59 -19.92
C HIS A 190 3.90 0.03 -19.04
N CYS A 191 4.79 -0.78 -18.47
CA CYS A 191 5.91 -0.28 -17.69
C CYS A 191 6.74 0.75 -18.48
N THR A 192 7.14 0.40 -19.70
CA THR A 192 7.95 1.28 -20.55
C THR A 192 7.15 2.48 -21.09
N GLN A 193 5.84 2.38 -21.25
CA GLN A 193 5.03 3.55 -21.55
C GLN A 193 5.08 4.61 -20.44
N TYR A 194 4.91 4.20 -19.17
CA TYR A 194 4.97 5.13 -18.03
C TYR A 194 6.36 5.73 -17.84
N LEU A 195 7.41 4.90 -17.83
CA LEU A 195 8.79 5.37 -17.66
C LEU A 195 9.24 6.26 -18.82
N GLY A 196 8.83 5.96 -20.05
CA GLY A 196 9.13 6.78 -21.22
C GLY A 196 8.55 8.18 -21.09
N ARG A 197 7.32 8.33 -20.57
CA ARG A 197 6.74 9.65 -20.28
C ARG A 197 7.56 10.41 -19.24
N MET A 198 7.96 9.74 -18.16
CA MET A 198 8.72 10.36 -17.06
C MET A 198 10.13 10.79 -17.47
N ILE A 199 10.87 9.95 -18.20
CA ILE A 199 12.27 10.24 -18.58
C ILE A 199 12.35 11.35 -19.64
N ASN A 200 11.31 11.50 -20.46
CA ASN A 200 11.20 12.55 -21.47
C ASN A 200 10.64 13.87 -20.90
N ASP A 201 10.12 13.87 -19.67
CA ASP A 201 9.70 15.08 -18.98
C ASP A 201 10.93 15.86 -18.48
N LYS A 202 11.16 17.02 -19.09
CA LYS A 202 12.30 17.90 -18.75
C LYS A 202 12.09 18.59 -17.40
N ASP A 203 10.85 18.78 -16.97
CA ASP A 203 10.51 19.47 -15.73
C ASP A 203 10.64 18.53 -14.53
N LEU A 204 10.35 17.24 -14.71
CA LEU A 204 10.51 16.23 -13.65
C LEU A 204 11.95 16.19 -13.11
N LYS A 205 12.96 16.28 -13.98
CA LYS A 205 14.37 16.30 -13.58
C LYS A 205 14.70 17.46 -12.64
N MET A 206 14.04 18.60 -12.80
CA MET A 206 14.28 19.81 -12.00
C MET A 206 13.43 19.82 -10.73
N THR A 207 12.19 19.34 -10.81
CA THR A 207 11.21 19.39 -9.72
C THR A 207 11.35 18.21 -8.75
N ASP A 208 11.71 17.02 -9.23
CA ASP A 208 11.95 15.82 -8.43
C ASP A 208 13.08 14.97 -9.05
N ASN A 209 14.32 15.44 -8.89
CA ASN A 209 15.51 14.77 -9.42
C ASN A 209 15.68 13.35 -8.85
N LYS A 210 15.19 13.07 -7.63
CA LYS A 210 15.26 11.72 -7.08
C LYS A 210 14.36 10.77 -7.87
N LEU A 211 13.09 11.14 -8.03
CA LEU A 211 12.13 10.33 -8.78
C LEU A 211 12.54 10.14 -10.25
N TYR A 212 13.10 11.18 -10.88
CA TYR A 212 13.69 11.07 -12.21
C TYR A 212 14.79 10.00 -12.29
N ASN A 213 15.71 9.99 -11.32
CA ASN A 213 16.80 9.01 -11.30
C ASN A 213 16.31 7.60 -10.98
N ASP A 214 15.30 7.46 -10.10
CA ASP A 214 14.66 6.18 -9.79
C ASP A 214 13.98 5.60 -11.05
N ALA A 215 13.25 6.41 -11.82
CA ALA A 215 12.65 6.02 -13.09
C ALA A 215 13.69 5.63 -14.14
N ARG A 216 14.77 6.42 -14.26
CA ARG A 216 15.87 6.15 -15.20
C ARG A 216 16.60 4.86 -14.86
N LYS A 217 16.83 4.59 -13.56
CA LYS A 217 17.47 3.36 -13.11
C LYS A 217 16.60 2.14 -13.45
N LEU A 218 15.31 2.17 -13.10
CA LEU A 218 14.39 1.08 -13.41
C LEU A 218 14.34 0.79 -14.93
N TRP A 219 14.36 1.82 -15.76
CA TRP A 219 14.43 1.68 -17.22
C TRP A 219 15.71 0.97 -17.70
N GLN A 220 16.85 1.29 -17.09
CA GLN A 220 18.12 0.66 -17.42
C GLN A 220 18.14 -0.80 -16.98
N ASP A 221 17.64 -1.09 -15.79
CA ASP A 221 17.57 -2.45 -15.24
C ASP A 221 16.69 -3.34 -16.13
N ILE A 222 15.51 -2.87 -16.54
CA ILE A 222 14.60 -3.58 -17.46
C ILE A 222 15.28 -3.91 -18.79
N ARG A 223 16.01 -2.97 -19.39
CA ARG A 223 16.71 -3.19 -20.66
C ARG A 223 17.89 -4.15 -20.52
N ALA A 224 18.58 -4.13 -19.39
CA ALA A 224 19.65 -5.06 -19.09
C ALA A 224 19.10 -6.49 -19.00
N GLU A 225 18.00 -6.68 -18.26
CA GLU A 225 17.29 -7.97 -18.18
C GLU A 225 16.85 -8.48 -19.56
N GLU A 226 16.21 -7.64 -20.38
CA GLU A 226 15.79 -8.01 -21.74
C GLU A 226 16.99 -8.40 -22.63
N ALA A 227 18.13 -7.70 -22.50
CA ALA A 227 19.33 -8.01 -23.26
C ALA A 227 19.98 -9.34 -22.81
N GLU A 228 19.84 -9.71 -21.53
CA GLU A 228 20.28 -11.00 -21.01
C GLU A 228 19.35 -12.13 -21.42
N GLU A 229 18.03 -11.94 -21.35
CA GLU A 229 17.02 -12.91 -21.82
C GLU A 229 17.19 -13.22 -23.31
N ASN A 230 17.41 -12.20 -24.14
CA ASN A 230 17.65 -12.38 -25.58
C ASN A 230 18.99 -13.06 -25.91
N LYS A 231 19.94 -13.12 -24.96
CA LYS A 231 21.22 -13.84 -25.11
C LYS A 231 21.16 -15.28 -24.58
N ALA A 232 20.13 -15.65 -23.81
CA ALA A 232 19.97 -17.00 -23.31
C ALA A 232 19.61 -17.95 -24.47
N PRO A 233 20.37 -19.04 -24.70
CA PRO A 233 20.04 -19.99 -25.76
C PRO A 233 18.68 -20.65 -25.47
N GLU A 234 17.82 -20.76 -26.51
CA GLU A 234 16.57 -21.52 -26.45
C GLU A 234 16.87 -22.92 -25.89
N GLN A 235 16.35 -23.23 -24.70
CA GLN A 235 16.43 -24.59 -24.16
C GLN A 235 15.63 -25.50 -25.10
N PRO A 236 16.21 -26.59 -25.63
CA PRO A 236 15.49 -27.47 -26.54
C PRO A 236 14.30 -28.08 -25.81
N ALA A 237 13.12 -27.93 -26.42
CA ALA A 237 11.88 -28.52 -25.94
C ALA A 237 12.09 -30.02 -25.67
N LYS A 238 11.90 -30.44 -24.41
CA LYS A 238 11.91 -31.85 -24.03
C LYS A 238 10.78 -32.55 -24.78
N LYS A 239 11.15 -33.45 -25.70
CA LYS A 239 10.26 -34.47 -26.29
C LYS A 239 10.00 -35.59 -25.29
#